data_AF-A0A5B7JIV6-F1
#
_entry.id   AF-A0A5B7JIV6-F1
#
_cell.length_a   1.000
_cell.length_b   1.000
_cell.length_c   1.000
_cell.angle_alpha   90.00
_cell.angle_beta   90.00
_cell.angle_gamma   90.00
#
_symmetry.space_group_name_H-M   'P 1'
#
loop_
_entity.id
_entity.type
_entity.pdbx_description
1 polymer ?
#
loop_
_entity_poly.entity_id
_entity_poly.type
_entity_poly.pdbx_seq_one_letter_code
_entity_poly.pdbx_strand_id
1 'polypeptide(L)' 'MTVSYQYDVASSTSGGFTRLLFKWKGSLYKLIYKELFIFCLAFAGMSCVYRFVFSEPQKR' A
#
# COMPACT_ATOMS: atom_id res chain seq x y z
N MET A 1 -9.58 11.17 16.72
CA MET A 1 -10.62 11.91 15.97
C MET A 1 -11.25 10.96 14.98
N THR A 2 -12.58 10.81 15.04
CA THR A 2 -13.37 10.07 14.05
C THR A 2 -13.62 10.96 12.83
N VAL A 3 -13.47 10.39 11.63
CA VAL A 3 -13.80 11.09 10.38
C VAL A 3 -15.10 10.49 9.85
N SER A 4 -16.16 11.31 9.78
CA SER A 4 -17.47 10.86 9.29
C SER A 4 -17.52 10.93 7.77
N TYR A 5 -17.61 9.77 7.10
CA TYR A 5 -17.72 9.68 5.63
C TYR A 5 -19.16 9.42 5.13
N GLN A 6 -20.16 9.49 6.02
CA GLN A 6 -21.54 9.12 5.69
C GLN A 6 -22.14 9.94 4.54
N TYR A 7 -21.81 11.24 4.46
CA TYR A 7 -22.30 12.12 3.41
C TYR A 7 -21.71 11.81 2.04
N ASP A 8 -20.46 11.34 1.98
CA ASP A 8 -19.78 11.01 0.71
C ASP A 8 -20.32 9.71 0.06
N VAL A 9 -20.92 8.83 0.87
CA VAL A 9 -21.47 7.52 0.43
C VAL A 9 -23.00 7.57 0.25
N ALA A 10 -23.66 8.66 0.67
CA ALA A 10 -25.11 8.81 0.61
C ALA A 10 -25.67 8.87 -0.84
N SER A 11 -24.83 9.18 -1.82
CA SER A 11 -25.19 9.13 -3.25
C SER A 11 -24.59 7.88 -3.89
N SER A 12 -25.42 6.97 -4.39
CA SER A 12 -25.02 5.74 -5.12
C SER A 12 -24.46 6.01 -6.52
N THR A 13 -23.55 6.98 -6.64
CA THR A 13 -22.77 7.19 -7.85
C THR A 13 -21.64 6.16 -7.88
N SER A 14 -21.48 5.45 -9.01
CA SER A 14 -20.42 4.44 -9.21
C SER A 14 -19.00 4.92 -8.82
N GLY A 15 -18.72 6.23 -8.93
CA GLY A 15 -17.46 6.86 -8.55
C GLY A 15 -17.34 7.38 -7.10
N GLY A 16 -18.32 7.14 -6.23
CA GLY A 16 -18.28 7.61 -4.83
C GLY A 16 -17.18 6.91 -4.01
N PHE A 17 -17.07 5.59 -4.16
CA PHE A 17 -16.10 4.77 -3.42
C PHE A 17 -14.65 5.00 -3.88
N THR A 18 -14.43 5.22 -5.18
CA THR A 18 -13.09 5.54 -5.71
C THR A 18 -12.58 6.88 -5.17
N ARG A 19 -13.44 7.89 -5.03
CA ARG A 19 -13.09 9.16 -4.37
C ARG A 19 -12.72 8.99 -2.90
N LEU A 20 -13.33 8.04 -2.18
CA LEU A 20 -12.94 7.73 -0.80
C LEU A 20 -11.53 7.13 -0.72
N LEU A 21 -11.16 6.24 -1.66
CA LEU A 21 -9.82 5.65 -1.70
C LEU A 21 -8.73 6.75 -1.81
N PHE A 22 -8.95 7.77 -2.63
CA PHE A 22 -7.98 8.85 -2.83
C PHE A 22 -7.97 9.92 -1.72
N LYS A 23 -8.86 9.88 -0.72
CA LYS A 23 -8.79 10.81 0.41
C LYS A 23 -7.58 10.46 1.29
N TRP A 24 -6.81 11.48 1.69
CA TRP A 24 -5.60 11.35 2.52
C TRP A 24 -5.87 11.46 4.03
N LYS A 25 -6.81 12.32 4.43
CA LYS A 25 -7.11 12.61 5.84
C LYS A 25 -7.94 11.46 6.44
N GLY A 26 -7.35 10.70 7.35
CA GLY A 26 -8.00 9.52 7.97
C GLY A 26 -8.02 8.28 7.08
N SER A 27 -7.13 8.23 6.09
CA SER A 27 -7.04 7.14 5.13
C SER A 27 -6.25 5.94 5.67
N LEU A 28 -6.64 4.75 5.23
CA LEU A 28 -5.94 3.49 5.48
C LEU A 28 -4.47 3.58 5.04
N TYR A 29 -4.19 4.28 3.93
CA TYR A 29 -2.82 4.48 3.44
C TYR A 29 -1.93 5.14 4.48
N LYS A 30 -2.44 6.10 5.26
CA LYS A 30 -1.65 6.79 6.29
C LYS A 30 -1.30 5.87 7.48
N LEU A 31 -2.12 4.84 7.72
CA LEU A 31 -1.84 3.86 8.76
C LEU A 31 -0.82 2.82 8.25
N ILE A 32 -1.05 2.29 7.05
CA ILE A 32 -0.30 1.14 6.53
C ILE A 32 1.02 1.55 5.86
N TYR A 33 1.25 2.83 5.52
CA TYR A 33 2.43 3.23 4.74
C TYR A 33 3.75 2.74 5.35
N LYS A 34 3.87 2.70 6.69
CA LYS A 34 5.08 2.24 7.37
C LYS A 34 5.29 0.74 7.18
N GLU A 35 4.24 -0.05 7.34
CA GLU A 35 4.27 -1.51 7.16
C GLU A 35 4.55 -1.87 5.71
N LEU A 36 3.87 -1.19 4.78
CA LEU A 36 4.09 -1.31 3.34
C LEU A 36 5.53 -0.96 2.96
N PHE A 37 6.08 0.11 3.53
CA PHE A 37 7.46 0.51 3.27
C PHE A 37 8.47 -0.52 3.77
N ILE A 38 8.29 -1.06 4.98
CA ILE A 38 9.14 -2.13 5.52
C ILE A 38 9.05 -3.38 4.65
N PHE A 39 7.84 -3.78 4.24
CA PHE A 39 7.63 -4.91 3.34
C PHE A 39 8.33 -4.71 2.00
N CYS A 40 8.19 -3.53 1.39
CA CYS A 40 8.87 -3.19 0.14
C CYS A 40 10.39 -3.21 0.30
N LEU A 41 10.94 -2.67 1.39
CA LEU A 41 12.39 -2.70 1.65
C LEU A 41 12.89 -4.14 1.85
N ALA A 42 12.18 -4.96 2.61
CA ALA A 42 12.54 -6.37 2.80
C ALA A 42 12.49 -7.14 1.48
N PHE A 43 11.44 -6.95 0.69
CA PHE A 43 11.28 -7.58 -0.61
C PHE A 43 12.34 -7.12 -1.62
N ALA A 44 12.64 -5.82 -1.67
CA ALA A 44 13.70 -5.27 -2.49
C ALA A 44 15.07 -5.78 -2.05
N GLY A 45 15.32 -5.85 -0.73
CA GLY A 45 16.53 -6.42 -0.16
C GLY A 45 16.73 -7.87 -0.58
N MET A 46 15.70 -8.72 -0.43
CA MET A 46 15.74 -10.11 -0.91
C MET A 46 15.98 -10.19 -2.42
N SER A 47 15.30 -9.35 -3.20
CA SER A 47 15.48 -9.29 -4.66
C SER A 47 16.91 -8.90 -5.05
N CYS A 48 17.52 -7.96 -4.32
CA CYS A 48 18.90 -7.55 -4.53
C CYS A 48 19.89 -8.66 -4.15
N VAL A 49 19.69 -9.34 -3.01
CA VAL A 49 20.51 -10.48 -2.61
C VAL A 49 20.44 -11.59 -3.67
N TYR A 50 19.23 -11.93 -4.13
CA TYR A 50 19.06 -12.90 -5.21
C TYR A 50 19.79 -12.45 -6.49
N ARG A 51 19.65 -11.19 -6.91
CA ARG A 51 20.25 -10.73 -8.18
C ARG A 51 21.77 -10.60 -8.12
N PHE A 52 22.30 -9.98 -7.07
CA PHE A 52 23.70 -9.53 -7.01
C PHE A 52 24.63 -10.43 -6.18
N VAL A 53 24.11 -11.16 -5.19
CA VAL A 53 24.94 -11.98 -4.28
C VAL A 53 24.91 -13.45 -4.68
N PHE A 54 23.79 -13.96 -5.18
CA PHE A 54 23.67 -15.36 -5.58
C PHE A 54 24.32 -15.61 -6.96
N SER A 55 25.26 -16.56 -6.99
CA SER A 55 25.90 -17.06 -8.21
C SER A 55 25.00 -18.04 -8.98
N GLU A 56 25.19 -18.15 -10.30
CA GLU A 56 24.45 -19.03 -11.22
C GLU A 56 24.16 -20.46 -10.69
N PRO A 57 25.10 -21.19 -10.03
CA PRO A 57 24.80 -22.52 -9.50
C PRO A 57 23.83 -22.53 -8.30
N GLN A 58 23.68 -21.42 -7.57
CA GLN A 58 22.74 -21.32 -6.44
C GLN A 58 21.38 -20.74 -6.82
N LYS A 59 21.22 -20.21 -8.04
CA LYS A 59 19.96 -19.68 -8.57
C LYS A 59 19.07 -20.74 -9.22
N ARG A 60 19.57 -21.97 -9.35
CA ARG A 60 18.93 -23.09 -10.05
C ARG A 60 17.96 -23.86 -9.15
#